data_AF-A0A1F8U400-F1
#
_entry.id   AF-A0A1F8U400-F1
#
_cell.length_a   1.000
_cell.length_b   1.000
_cell.length_c   1.000
_cell.angle_alpha   90.00
_cell.angle_beta   90.00
_cell.angle_gamma   90.00
#
_symmetry.space_group_name_H-M   'P 1'
#
loop_
_entity.id
_entity.type
_entity.pdbx_description
1 polymer ?
#
loop_
_entity_poly.entity_id
_entity_poly.type
_entity_poly.pdbx_seq_one_letter_code
_entity_poly.pdbx_strand_id
1 'polypeptide(L)' 'MNAKNLGVLLNSKHYFFIPYGQDNPVEKKNSLVAKLEYTIPTIEEALEGKQLQSMIVQY' A
#
# COMPACT_ATOMS: atom_id res chain seq x y z
N MET A 1 5.93 -7.33 14.00
CA MET A 1 5.62 -5.95 14.43
C MET A 1 5.09 -5.09 13.30
N ASN A 2 5.68 -5.12 12.10
CA ASN A 2 5.32 -4.21 11.00
C ASN A 2 3.87 -4.30 10.51
N ALA A 3 3.25 -5.50 10.48
CA ALA A 3 1.85 -5.65 10.07
C ALA A 3 0.87 -4.88 10.97
N LYS A 4 1.14 -4.82 12.30
CA LYS A 4 0.35 -4.02 13.23
C LYS A 4 0.42 -2.53 12.89
N ASN A 5 1.62 -2.03 12.60
CA ASN A 5 1.82 -0.63 12.25
C ASN A 5 1.16 -0.28 10.90
N LEU A 6 1.24 -1.19 9.92
CA LEU A 6 0.55 -1.04 8.65
C LEU A 6 -0.97 -0.93 8.86
N GLY A 7 -1.56 -1.80 9.68
CA GLY A 7 -2.97 -1.73 10.04
C GLY A 7 -3.38 -0.45 10.77
N VAL A 8 -2.54 0.06 11.68
CA VAL A 8 -2.78 1.35 12.35
C VAL A 8 -2.85 2.49 11.35
N LEU A 9 -1.88 2.56 10.43
CA LEU A 9 -1.84 3.60 9.40
C LEU A 9 -2.99 3.47 8.39
N LEU A 10 -3.36 2.25 7.99
CA LEU A 10 -4.52 1.99 7.12
C LEU A 10 -5.84 2.51 7.69
N ASN A 11 -5.99 2.50 9.02
CA ASN A 11 -7.18 3.00 9.70
C ASN A 11 -7.06 4.48 10.13
N SER A 12 -5.93 5.13 9.86
CA SER A 12 -5.68 6.51 10.29
C SER A 12 -6.13 7.50 9.22
N LYS A 13 -6.73 8.61 9.64
CA LYS A 13 -7.17 9.67 8.71
C LYS A 13 -5.97 10.29 7.99
N HIS A 14 -6.15 10.61 6.71
CA HIS A 14 -5.16 11.28 5.85
C HIS A 14 -3.88 10.46 5.59
N TYR A 15 -3.91 9.16 5.83
CA TYR A 15 -2.89 8.22 5.37
C TYR A 15 -3.41 7.47 4.16
N PHE A 16 -2.59 7.40 3.11
CA PHE A 16 -2.89 6.72 1.86
C PHE A 16 -1.69 5.86 1.46
N PHE A 17 -1.98 4.76 0.78
CA PHE A 17 -0.99 3.75 0.41
C PHE A 17 -0.92 3.63 -1.11
N ILE A 18 0.30 3.64 -1.63
CA ILE A 18 0.55 3.15 -2.98
C ILE A 18 0.20 1.66 -2.99
N PRO A 19 -0.53 1.15 -3.99
CA PRO A 19 -0.82 -0.27 -4.10
C PRO A 19 0.42 -1.14 -3.89
N TYR A 20 0.29 -2.18 -3.07
CA TYR A 20 1.42 -3.01 -2.64
C TYR A 20 1.07 -4.50 -2.64
N GLY A 21 2.10 -5.34 -2.67
CA GLY A 21 1.99 -6.80 -2.71
C GLY A 21 3.26 -7.50 -2.25
N GLN A 22 3.23 -8.83 -2.19
CA GLN A 22 4.42 -9.64 -1.89
C GLN A 22 5.29 -9.78 -3.13
N ASP A 23 6.55 -9.35 -3.06
CA ASP A 23 7.48 -9.38 -4.18
C ASP A 23 8.23 -10.70 -4.36
N ASN A 24 8.44 -11.44 -3.26
CA ASN A 24 8.95 -12.81 -3.30
C ASN A 24 8.37 -13.61 -2.14
N PRO A 25 7.19 -14.23 -2.30
CA PRO A 25 6.51 -14.91 -1.20
C PRO A 25 7.23 -16.17 -0.71
N VAL A 26 8.10 -16.78 -1.53
CA VAL A 26 8.84 -18.00 -1.17
C VAL A 26 9.98 -17.67 -0.21
N GLU A 27 10.87 -16.76 -0.64
CA GLU A 27 12.08 -16.41 0.12
C GLU A 27 11.83 -15.30 1.14
N LYS A 28 10.88 -14.40 0.86
CA LYS A 28 10.57 -13.21 1.66
C LYS A 28 9.11 -13.20 2.11
N LYS A 29 8.71 -14.24 2.84
CA LYS A 29 7.34 -14.51 3.29
C LYS A 29 6.60 -13.31 3.92
N ASN A 30 7.31 -12.40 4.58
CA ASN A 30 6.73 -11.23 5.25
C ASN A 30 6.95 -9.90 4.49
N SER A 31 7.59 -9.93 3.32
CA SER A 31 7.88 -8.74 2.51
C SER A 31 6.63 -8.27 1.80
N LEU A 32 6.39 -6.96 1.90
CA LEU A 32 5.38 -6.24 1.14
C LEU A 32 6.07 -5.02 0.54
N VAL A 33 5.92 -4.85 -0.77
CA VAL A 33 6.57 -3.80 -1.54
C VAL A 33 5.50 -3.05 -2.34
N ALA A 34 5.58 -1.72 -2.31
CA ALA A 34 4.73 -0.85 -3.12
C ALA A 34 5.10 -0.94 -4.60
N LYS A 35 4.09 -0.98 -5.47
CA LYS A 35 4.25 -0.80 -6.91
C LYS A 35 4.38 0.67 -7.23
N LEU A 36 5.63 1.17 -7.24
CA LEU A 36 5.94 2.60 -7.35
C LEU A 36 5.45 3.24 -8.66
N GLU A 37 5.12 2.45 -9.69
CA GLU A 37 4.42 2.92 -10.90
C GLU A 37 3.07 3.60 -10.58
N TYR A 38 2.41 3.23 -9.48
CA TYR A 38 1.15 3.85 -9.03
C TYR A 38 1.33 5.07 -8.13
N THR A 39 2.56 5.60 -7.99
CA THR A 39 2.80 6.78 -7.13
C THR A 39 1.93 7.97 -7.53
N ILE A 40 1.93 8.33 -8.82
CA ILE A 40 1.15 9.48 -9.31
C ILE A 40 -0.36 9.25 -9.14
N PRO A 41 -0.95 8.13 -9.61
CA PRO A 41 -2.38 7.84 -9.37
C PRO A 41 -2.77 7.83 -7.90
N THR A 42 -1.89 7.37 -7.01
CA THR A 42 -2.16 7.36 -5.56
C THR A 42 -2.23 8.78 -5.00
N ILE A 43 -1.33 9.66 -5.44
CA ILE A 43 -1.31 11.06 -5.03
C ILE A 43 -2.56 11.78 -5.53
N GLU A 44 -2.97 11.54 -6.78
CA GLU A 44 -4.18 12.14 -7.36
C GLU A 44 -5.43 11.80 -6.54
N GLU A 45 -5.65 10.52 -6.18
CA GLU A 45 -6.77 10.12 -5.32
C GLU A 45 -6.62 10.66 -3.89
N ALA A 46 -5.40 10.68 -3.34
CA ALA A 46 -5.14 11.19 -2.00
C ALA A 46 -5.48 12.68 -1.86
N LEU A 47 -5.27 13.50 -2.91
CA LEU A 47 -5.69 14.90 -2.95
C LEU A 47 -7.21 15.06 -2.83
N GLU A 48 -7.96 14.10 -3.36
CA GLU A 48 -9.42 14.00 -3.23
C GLU A 48 -9.87 13.34 -1.91
N GLY A 49 -8.92 13.04 -1.01
CA GLY A 49 -9.18 12.36 0.25
C GLY A 49 -9.54 10.87 0.11
N LYS A 50 -9.21 10.26 -1.04
CA LYS A 50 -9.55 8.88 -1.38
C LYS A 50 -8.31 8.00 -1.44
N GLN A 51 -8.50 6.72 -1.12
CA GLN A 51 -7.49 5.69 -1.29
C GLN A 51 -7.65 5.04 -2.66
N LEU A 52 -6.58 5.06 -3.48
CA LEU A 52 -6.53 4.36 -4.75
C LEU A 52 -6.86 2.86 -4.58
N GLN A 53 -7.72 2.33 -5.46
CA GLN A 53 -8.11 0.92 -5.52
C GLN A 53 -7.70 0.31 -6.87
N SER A 54 -7.29 -0.96 -6.93
CA SER A 54 -7.13 -1.90 -5.81
C SER A 54 -5.84 -1.65 -5.02
N MET A 55 -5.92 -1.60 -3.68
CA MET A 55 -4.74 -1.36 -2.83
C MET A 55 -3.81 -2.58 -2.73
N ILE A 56 -4.36 -3.79 -2.66
CA ILE A 56 -3.57 -5.02 -2.60
C ILE A 56 -3.50 -5.60 -4.00
N VAL A 57 -2.28 -5.78 -4.50
CA VAL A 57 -2.02 -6.24 -5.87
C VAL A 57 -1.05 -7.42 -5.87
N GLN A 58 -1.08 -8.21 -6.95
CA GLN A 58 -0.03 -9.20 -7.18
C GLN A 58 1.23 -8.46 -7.67
N TYR A 59 2.37 -8.73 -7.04
CA TYR A 59 3.65 -8.15 -7.45
C TYR A 59 4.12 -8.76 -8.77
#